data_AF-M5CHJ8-F1
#
_entry.id   AF-M5CHJ8-F1
#
_cell.length_a   1.000
_cell.length_b   1.000
_cell.length_c   1.000
_cell.angle_alpha   90.00
_cell.angle_beta   90.00
_cell.angle_gamma   90.00
#
_symmetry.space_group_name_H-M   'P 1'
#
loop_
_entity.id
_entity.type
_entity.pdbx_description
1 polymer ?
#
loop_
_entity_poly.entity_id
_entity_poly.type
_entity_poly.pdbx_seq_one_letter_code
_entity_poly.pdbx_strand_id
1 'polypeptide(L)'
;MLDGSSPKTGRIWKKVVLQFTYDGHTSTHEFLVSPIGSHAAILGIKWLETEKPEINWPLRTLTFPIPTPESAYIAQEEEANNNPLEGIPAQYHNFAKVFGEEEFNKLPPHRSYDIEIELMEEGPLNSPLYSMTDAESVTLKQWLEDELRAGKIRPCHRTLTNLG
;
A
#
# COMPACT_ATOMS: atom_id res chain seq x y z
N MET A 1 36.43 -8.79 -20.73
CA MET A 1 36.37 -10.24 -20.42
C MET A 1 36.38 -10.39 -18.93
N LEU A 2 35.47 -11.21 -18.38
CA LEU A 2 35.23 -11.34 -16.95
C LEU A 2 36.11 -12.43 -16.29
N ASP A 3 37.00 -13.07 -17.05
CA ASP A 3 37.84 -14.20 -16.65
C ASP A 3 39.35 -13.95 -16.82
N GLY A 4 39.77 -12.70 -17.04
CA GLY A 4 41.19 -12.33 -17.08
C GLY A 4 42.01 -12.90 -18.25
N SER A 5 41.39 -13.65 -19.17
CA SER A 5 42.05 -14.08 -20.40
C SER A 5 41.92 -12.98 -21.47
N SER A 6 42.86 -12.93 -22.42
CA SER A 6 42.77 -12.02 -23.57
C SER A 6 42.01 -12.72 -24.70
N PRO A 7 41.04 -12.06 -25.35
CA PRO A 7 40.34 -12.67 -26.47
C PRO A 7 41.31 -12.75 -27.64
N LYS A 8 41.70 -13.97 -28.00
CA LYS A 8 42.33 -14.23 -29.30
C LYS A 8 41.24 -14.06 -30.36
N THR A 9 41.20 -12.88 -30.99
CA THR A 9 40.43 -12.53 -32.21
C THR A 9 39.09 -11.81 -31.98
N GLY A 10 38.96 -10.61 -32.55
CA GLY A 10 37.69 -10.07 -33.07
C GLY A 10 37.07 -8.89 -32.32
N ARG A 11 37.06 -7.71 -32.94
CA ARG A 11 36.40 -6.47 -32.49
C ARG A 11 34.92 -6.68 -32.09
N ILE A 12 34.49 -6.03 -31.03
CA ILE A 12 33.08 -5.93 -30.58
C ILE A 12 32.32 -5.04 -31.57
N TRP A 13 31.25 -5.53 -32.22
CA TRP A 13 30.62 -4.76 -33.33
C TRP A 13 29.10 -4.65 -33.35
N LYS A 14 28.34 -5.20 -32.41
CA LYS A 14 26.90 -4.98 -32.42
C LYS A 14 26.38 -4.70 -31.01
N LYS A 15 25.71 -3.55 -30.90
CA LYS A 15 24.87 -3.21 -29.77
C LYS A 15 23.43 -3.46 -30.17
N VAL A 16 22.67 -4.06 -29.29
CA VAL A 16 21.24 -4.33 -29.50
C VAL A 16 20.46 -3.87 -28.29
N VAL A 17 19.31 -3.26 -28.52
CA VAL A 17 18.37 -2.95 -27.44
C VAL A 17 17.42 -4.14 -27.32
N LEU A 18 17.42 -4.78 -26.15
CA LEU A 18 16.55 -5.91 -25.87
C LEU A 18 15.58 -5.51 -24.77
N GLN A 19 14.32 -5.87 -25.00
CA GLN A 19 13.28 -5.85 -23.99
C GLN A 19 13.10 -7.26 -23.45
N PHE A 20 13.06 -7.40 -22.13
CA PHE A 20 12.80 -8.68 -21.48
C PHE A 20 11.93 -8.48 -20.25
N THR A 21 11.20 -9.52 -19.90
CA THR A 21 10.27 -9.54 -18.77
C THR A 21 10.70 -10.60 -17.78
N TYR A 22 10.79 -10.24 -16.52
CA TYR A 22 11.08 -11.14 -15.41
C TYR A 22 10.25 -10.74 -14.20
N ASP A 23 9.57 -11.70 -13.57
CA ASP A 23 8.73 -11.47 -12.38
C ASP A 23 7.67 -10.36 -12.57
N GLY A 24 7.04 -10.33 -13.75
CA GLY A 24 6.05 -9.30 -14.12
C GLY A 24 6.65 -7.93 -14.47
N HIS A 25 7.93 -7.70 -14.18
CA HIS A 25 8.64 -6.46 -14.51
C HIS A 25 9.24 -6.53 -15.91
N THR A 26 8.94 -5.54 -16.74
CA THR A 26 9.44 -5.47 -18.12
C THR A 26 10.44 -4.34 -18.25
N SER A 27 11.66 -4.66 -18.66
CA SER A 27 12.76 -3.69 -18.79
C SER A 27 13.39 -3.74 -20.18
N THR A 28 13.97 -2.61 -20.59
CA THR A 28 14.61 -2.45 -21.90
C THR A 28 16.03 -1.94 -21.72
N HIS A 29 17.02 -2.70 -22.20
CA HIS A 29 18.43 -2.41 -21.99
C HIS A 29 19.28 -2.60 -23.26
N GLU A 30 20.37 -1.85 -23.35
CA GLU A 30 21.38 -2.01 -24.41
C GLU A 30 22.37 -3.12 -24.04
N PHE A 31 22.49 -4.13 -24.91
CA PHE A 31 23.39 -5.28 -24.77
C PHE A 31 24.50 -5.24 -25.82
N LEU A 32 25.69 -5.69 -25.42
CA LEU A 32 26.80 -6.00 -26.32
C LEU A 32 26.68 -7.44 -26.78
N VAL A 33 26.73 -7.67 -28.09
CA VAL A 33 26.63 -9.02 -28.66
C VAL A 33 28.01 -9.68 -28.68
N SER A 34 28.12 -10.82 -28.00
CA SER A 34 29.31 -11.68 -27.98
C SER A 34 28.91 -13.15 -27.79
N PRO A 35 29.69 -14.13 -28.28
CA PRO A 35 29.56 -15.50 -27.84
C PRO A 35 29.83 -15.57 -26.31
N ILE A 36 28.81 -15.92 -25.52
CA ILE A 36 28.87 -15.96 -24.04
C ILE A 36 28.60 -17.37 -23.47
N GLY A 37 28.70 -18.41 -24.31
CA GLY A 37 28.51 -19.80 -23.92
C GLY A 37 27.04 -20.16 -23.72
N SER A 38 26.72 -20.80 -22.59
CA SER A 38 25.39 -21.35 -22.28
C SER A 38 24.38 -20.33 -21.75
N HIS A 39 24.75 -19.06 -21.65
CA HIS A 39 23.90 -18.01 -21.10
C HIS A 39 23.24 -17.22 -22.22
N ALA A 40 21.96 -16.86 -22.06
CA ALA A 40 21.25 -16.04 -23.03
C ALA A 40 21.65 -14.55 -22.94
N ALA A 41 21.88 -14.06 -21.71
CA ALA A 41 22.32 -12.71 -21.42
C ALA A 41 23.07 -12.68 -20.08
N ILE A 42 23.96 -11.70 -19.93
CA ILE A 42 24.64 -11.41 -18.65
C ILE A 42 24.26 -9.99 -18.27
N LEU A 43 23.60 -9.85 -17.13
CA LEU A 43 23.21 -8.56 -16.56
C LEU A 43 24.35 -8.08 -15.65
N GLY A 44 24.96 -6.96 -16.03
CA GLY A 44 26.09 -6.39 -15.30
C GLY A 44 25.66 -5.39 -14.22
N ILE A 45 26.65 -4.74 -13.60
CA ILE A 45 26.43 -3.78 -12.51
C ILE A 45 25.54 -2.59 -12.90
N LYS A 46 25.63 -2.10 -14.14
CA LYS A 46 24.77 -1.01 -14.63
C LYS A 46 23.29 -1.36 -14.58
N TRP A 47 22.96 -2.61 -14.88
CA TRP A 47 21.59 -3.09 -14.81
C TRP A 47 21.12 -3.15 -13.36
N LEU A 48 21.96 -3.66 -12.45
CA LEU A 48 21.67 -3.72 -11.01
C LEU A 48 21.45 -2.33 -10.39
N GLU A 49 22.25 -1.33 -10.77
CA GLU A 49 22.10 0.04 -10.29
C GLU A 49 20.83 0.72 -10.81
N THR A 50 20.41 0.36 -12.03
CA THR A 50 19.25 0.97 -12.68
C THR A 50 17.94 0.37 -12.15
N GLU A 51 17.85 -0.95 -12.14
CA GLU A 51 16.61 -1.66 -11.81
C GLU A 51 16.46 -1.98 -10.32
N LYS A 52 17.55 -1.82 -9.53
CA LYS A 52 17.60 -2.02 -8.07
C LYS A 52 16.78 -3.21 -7.56
N PRO A 53 16.98 -4.42 -8.13
CA PRO A 53 16.24 -5.58 -7.69
C PRO A 53 16.72 -6.06 -6.32
N GLU A 54 15.85 -6.78 -5.62
CA GLU A 54 16.24 -7.51 -4.42
C GLU A 54 16.77 -8.90 -4.81
N ILE A 55 17.99 -9.24 -4.36
CA ILE A 55 18.66 -10.49 -4.73
C ILE A 55 18.81 -11.39 -3.51
N ASN A 56 18.21 -12.57 -3.58
CA ASN A 56 18.45 -13.62 -2.61
C ASN A 56 19.55 -14.56 -3.13
N TRP A 57 20.79 -14.32 -2.71
CA TRP A 57 21.96 -15.07 -3.18
C TRP A 57 21.93 -16.58 -2.86
N PRO A 58 21.54 -17.03 -1.64
CA PRO A 58 21.42 -18.46 -1.35
C PRO A 58 20.40 -19.19 -2.21
N LEU A 59 19.23 -18.56 -2.45
CA LEU A 59 18.16 -19.14 -3.26
C LEU A 59 18.36 -18.92 -4.76
N ARG A 60 19.32 -18.05 -5.14
CA ARG A 60 19.55 -17.60 -6.52
C ARG A 60 18.29 -17.03 -7.17
N THR A 61 17.48 -16.34 -6.38
CA THR A 61 16.27 -15.67 -6.85
C THR A 61 16.46 -14.15 -6.85
N LEU A 62 15.69 -13.51 -7.72
CA LEU A 62 15.64 -12.07 -7.87
C LEU A 62 14.17 -11.65 -7.81
N THR A 63 13.86 -10.53 -7.16
CA THR A 63 12.49 -10.00 -7.05
C THR A 63 12.49 -8.49 -7.18
N PHE A 64 11.37 -7.95 -7.65
CA PHE A 64 11.15 -6.51 -7.72
C PHE A 64 10.18 -6.08 -6.62
N PRO A 65 10.63 -5.34 -5.59
CA PRO A 65 9.74 -4.91 -4.52
C PRO A 65 8.71 -3.92 -5.09
N ILE A 66 7.43 -4.18 -4.79
CA ILE A 66 6.38 -3.18 -4.99
C ILE A 66 6.69 -2.03 -4.02
N PRO A 67 6.81 -0.78 -4.46
CA PRO A 67 7.08 0.33 -3.56
C PRO A 67 5.96 0.40 -2.53
N THR A 68 6.29 0.06 -1.28
CA THR A 68 5.45 0.36 -0.14
C THR A 68 5.46 1.88 0.02
N PRO A 69 4.30 2.56 0.02
CA PRO A 69 4.28 4.00 0.24
C PRO A 69 4.96 4.28 1.59
N GLU A 70 6.03 5.09 1.59
CA GLU A 70 6.82 5.46 2.78
C GLU A 70 5.95 6.15 3.86
N SER A 71 4.78 6.64 3.46
CA SER A 71 3.74 7.14 4.34
C SER A 71 2.38 6.76 3.79
N ALA A 72 1.67 5.88 4.50
CA ALA A 72 0.21 5.85 4.40
C ALA A 72 -0.29 7.05 5.21
N TYR A 73 -0.48 8.19 4.56
CA TYR A 73 -1.22 9.28 5.19
C TYR A 73 -2.66 8.79 5.39
N ILE A 74 -3.11 8.75 6.64
CA ILE A 74 -4.54 8.62 6.93
C ILE A 74 -5.15 9.90 6.37
N ALA A 75 -5.96 9.78 5.31
CA ALA A 75 -6.65 10.92 4.72
C ALA A 75 -7.45 11.64 5.81
N GLN A 76 -7.16 12.93 6.00
CA GLN A 76 -7.95 13.79 6.88
C GLN A 76 -9.19 14.24 6.11
N GLU A 77 -10.33 14.33 6.81
CA GLU A 77 -11.65 14.67 6.24
C GLU A 77 -11.65 16.04 5.51
N GLU A 78 -10.68 16.90 5.82
CA GLU A 78 -10.55 18.27 5.29
C GLU A 78 -9.77 18.38 3.96
N GLU A 79 -9.19 17.30 3.42
CA GLU A 79 -8.48 17.31 2.13
C GLU A 79 -9.35 16.82 0.96
N ALA A 80 -10.56 17.37 0.83
CA ALA A 80 -11.39 17.13 -0.35
C ALA A 80 -10.73 17.79 -1.58
N ASN A 81 -9.90 17.03 -2.30
CA ASN A 81 -9.36 17.47 -3.59
C ASN A 81 -10.54 17.71 -4.55
N ASN A 82 -10.58 18.89 -5.19
CA ASN A 82 -11.61 19.26 -6.17
C ASN A 82 -11.65 18.30 -7.39
N ASN A 83 -10.63 17.45 -7.54
CA ASN A 83 -10.57 16.40 -8.54
C ASN A 83 -10.32 15.02 -7.90
N PRO A 84 -11.37 14.35 -7.35
CA PRO A 84 -11.23 13.07 -6.67
C PRO A 84 -10.79 11.91 -7.58
N LEU A 85 -10.75 12.11 -8.91
CA LEU A 85 -10.34 11.10 -9.88
C LEU A 85 -8.86 11.20 -10.28
N GLU A 86 -8.16 12.23 -9.81
CA GLU A 86 -6.74 12.42 -10.08
C GLU A 86 -5.92 11.39 -9.29
N GLY A 87 -5.25 10.47 -10.00
CA GLY A 87 -4.47 9.38 -9.40
C GLY A 87 -5.24 8.08 -9.16
N ILE A 88 -6.57 8.07 -9.32
CA ILE A 88 -7.36 6.82 -9.28
C ILE A 88 -7.29 6.13 -10.65
N PRO A 89 -6.90 4.84 -10.72
CA PRO A 89 -6.92 4.08 -11.98
C PRO A 89 -8.31 4.09 -12.63
N ALA A 90 -8.36 4.24 -13.96
CA ALA A 90 -9.61 4.39 -14.72
C ALA A 90 -10.65 3.30 -14.47
N GLN A 91 -10.22 2.07 -14.16
CA GLN A 91 -11.10 0.95 -13.80
C GLN A 91 -11.99 1.22 -12.57
N TYR A 92 -11.57 2.11 -11.67
CA TYR A 92 -12.31 2.49 -10.46
C TYR A 92 -13.14 3.76 -10.64
N HIS A 93 -13.08 4.43 -11.79
CA HIS A 93 -13.87 5.66 -12.05
C HIS A 93 -15.37 5.41 -12.00
N ASN A 94 -15.83 4.18 -12.26
CA ASN A 94 -17.22 3.77 -12.08
C ASN A 94 -17.69 3.91 -10.62
N PHE A 95 -16.76 3.90 -9.65
CA PHE A 95 -17.00 4.06 -8.22
C PHE A 95 -16.62 5.46 -7.71
N ALA A 96 -16.41 6.44 -8.59
CA ALA A 96 -16.08 7.82 -8.21
C ALA A 96 -16.98 8.37 -7.09
N LYS A 97 -18.27 8.00 -7.14
CA LYS A 97 -19.26 8.37 -6.11
C LYS A 97 -18.86 7.94 -4.70
N VAL A 98 -18.23 6.77 -4.53
CA VAL A 98 -17.81 6.23 -3.23
C VAL A 98 -16.72 7.10 -2.58
N PHE A 99 -15.92 7.79 -3.40
CA PHE A 99 -14.89 8.71 -2.95
C PHE A 99 -15.40 10.14 -2.72
N GLY A 100 -16.69 10.39 -2.92
CA GLY A 100 -17.31 11.68 -2.66
C GLY A 100 -17.66 11.86 -1.17
N GLU A 101 -17.59 13.10 -0.70
CA GLU A 101 -17.87 13.50 0.69
C GLU A 101 -19.26 13.01 1.17
N GLU A 102 -20.26 13.00 0.29
CA GLU A 102 -21.61 12.55 0.61
C GLU A 102 -21.69 11.05 0.98
N GLU A 103 -20.88 10.21 0.35
CA GLU A 103 -20.87 8.76 0.63
C GLU A 103 -19.90 8.42 1.77
N PHE A 104 -18.83 9.20 1.94
CA PHE A 104 -17.91 9.07 3.07
C PHE A 104 -18.61 9.27 4.43
N ASN A 105 -19.53 10.23 4.48
CA ASN A 105 -20.26 10.55 5.71
C ASN A 105 -21.37 9.55 6.10
N LYS A 106 -21.67 8.56 5.25
CA LYS A 106 -22.74 7.58 5.49
C LYS A 106 -22.14 6.25 5.94
N LEU A 107 -22.66 5.72 7.04
CA LEU A 107 -22.34 4.35 7.45
C LEU A 107 -22.87 3.36 6.40
N PRO A 108 -22.06 2.37 5.97
CA PRO A 108 -22.56 1.30 5.14
C PRO A 108 -23.65 0.49 5.89
N PRO A 109 -24.63 -0.09 5.17
CA PRO A 109 -25.65 -0.91 5.80
C PRO A 109 -25.03 -2.15 6.45
N HIS A 110 -25.59 -2.58 7.59
CA HIS A 110 -25.24 -3.83 8.27
C HIS A 110 -25.33 -5.04 7.34
N ARG A 111 -24.37 -5.96 7.45
CA ARG A 111 -24.25 -7.13 6.56
C ARG A 111 -24.08 -8.43 7.36
N SER A 112 -24.24 -9.56 6.67
CA SER A 112 -24.06 -10.89 7.28
C SER A 112 -22.63 -11.21 7.71
N TYR A 113 -21.67 -10.35 7.34
CA TYR A 113 -20.25 -10.45 7.68
C TYR A 113 -19.79 -9.29 8.57
N ASP A 114 -20.73 -8.64 9.27
CA ASP A 114 -20.38 -7.74 10.36
C ASP A 114 -19.59 -8.54 11.41
N ILE A 115 -18.51 -7.93 11.89
CA ILE A 115 -17.58 -8.61 12.81
C ILE A 115 -18.20 -8.65 14.20
N GLU A 116 -18.44 -9.87 14.70
CA GLU A 116 -18.81 -10.10 16.09
C GLU A 116 -17.56 -9.96 16.98
N ILE A 117 -17.68 -9.18 18.06
CA ILE A 117 -16.64 -9.04 19.07
C ILE A 117 -16.93 -10.05 20.17
N GLU A 118 -16.22 -11.16 20.17
CA GLU A 118 -16.27 -12.16 21.25
C GLU A 118 -15.56 -11.60 22.49
N LEU A 119 -16.30 -11.41 23.58
CA LEU A 119 -15.73 -10.97 24.85
C LEU A 119 -15.12 -12.17 25.59
N MET A 120 -13.90 -12.01 26.11
CA MET A 120 -13.30 -12.98 27.03
C MET A 120 -13.89 -12.79 28.44
N GLU A 121 -14.01 -13.87 29.22
CA GLU A 121 -14.58 -13.83 30.57
C GLU A 121 -13.78 -12.95 31.56
N GLU A 122 -12.49 -12.70 31.27
CA GLU A 122 -11.54 -12.04 32.16
C GLU A 122 -11.14 -10.64 31.66
N GLY A 123 -11.55 -9.60 32.39
CA GLY A 123 -11.08 -8.22 32.16
C GLY A 123 -11.94 -7.14 32.83
N PRO A 124 -11.36 -5.99 33.22
CA PRO A 124 -12.13 -4.86 33.74
C PRO A 124 -12.99 -4.26 32.61
N LEU A 125 -14.30 -4.46 32.69
CA LEU A 125 -15.25 -4.07 31.66
C LEU A 125 -15.71 -2.61 31.76
N ASN A 126 -15.52 -2.00 32.93
CA ASN A 126 -15.84 -0.60 33.17
C ASN A 126 -14.65 0.10 33.82
N SER A 127 -14.11 1.12 33.14
CA SER A 127 -13.14 2.05 33.72
C SER A 127 -13.83 3.38 34.04
N PRO A 128 -13.42 4.07 35.13
CA PRO A 128 -13.91 5.41 35.40
C PRO A 128 -13.47 6.35 34.27
N LEU A 129 -14.36 7.25 33.88
CA LEU A 129 -14.05 8.28 32.89
C LEU A 129 -12.96 9.20 33.45
N TYR A 130 -11.86 9.36 32.72
CA TYR A 130 -10.82 10.32 33.08
C TYR A 130 -11.36 11.75 33.04
N SER A 131 -10.91 12.57 34.00
CA SER A 131 -11.23 14.00 34.01
C SER A 131 -10.62 14.69 32.80
N MET A 132 -11.44 15.41 32.04
CA MET A 132 -11.01 16.28 30.95
C MET A 132 -10.95 17.73 31.42
N THR A 133 -10.12 18.53 30.77
CA THR A 133 -10.13 19.99 30.93
C THR A 133 -11.40 20.60 30.31
N ASP A 134 -11.71 21.85 30.66
CA ASP A 134 -12.88 22.55 30.10
C ASP A 134 -12.77 22.70 28.57
N ALA A 135 -11.58 22.99 28.06
CA ALA A 135 -11.34 23.13 26.62
C ALA A 135 -11.55 21.81 25.87
N GLU A 136 -11.04 20.70 26.40
CA GLU A 136 -11.25 19.36 25.82
C GLU A 136 -12.73 18.97 25.85
N SER A 137 -13.43 19.27 26.95
CA SER A 137 -14.84 18.95 27.11
C SER A 137 -15.74 19.72 26.13
N VAL A 138 -15.42 20.99 25.85
CA VAL A 138 -16.17 21.79 24.86
C VAL A 138 -15.96 21.24 23.45
N THR A 139 -14.70 20.98 23.06
CA THR A 139 -14.38 20.41 21.74
C THR A 139 -15.02 19.05 21.55
N LEU A 140 -14.94 18.17 22.57
CA LEU A 140 -15.54 16.84 22.52
C LEU A 140 -17.06 16.91 22.36
N LYS A 141 -17.74 17.82 23.07
CA LYS A 141 -19.19 18.01 22.92
C LYS A 141 -19.57 18.42 21.51
N GLN A 142 -18.84 19.36 20.92
CA GLN A 142 -19.08 19.79 19.54
C GLN A 142 -18.94 18.62 18.57
N TRP A 143 -17.85 17.86 18.69
CA TRP A 143 -17.62 16.67 17.86
C TRP A 143 -18.71 15.60 18.04
N LEU A 144 -19.13 15.32 19.28
CA LEU A 144 -20.22 14.38 19.56
C LEU A 144 -21.55 14.83 18.93
N GLU A 145 -21.85 16.12 18.97
CA GLU A 145 -23.06 16.69 18.34
C GLU A 145 -23.01 16.57 16.81
N ASP A 146 -21.84 16.78 16.20
CA ASP A 146 -21.65 16.63 14.75
C ASP A 146 -21.77 15.15 14.32
N GLU A 147 -21.18 14.22 15.06
CA GLU A 147 -21.26 12.78 14.78
C GLU A 147 -22.65 12.19 15.04
N LEU A 148 -23.37 12.71 16.06
CA LEU A 148 -24.78 12.39 16.29
C LEU A 148 -25.66 12.89 15.13
N ARG A 149 -25.40 14.10 14.64
CA ARG A 149 -26.12 14.68 13.49
C ARG A 149 -25.83 13.91 12.20
N ALA A 150 -24.61 13.43 12.02
CA ALA A 150 -24.22 12.55 10.92
C ALA A 150 -24.82 11.14 11.04
N GLY A 151 -25.34 10.77 12.21
CA GLY A 151 -25.89 9.44 12.47
C GLY A 151 -24.83 8.34 12.59
N LYS A 152 -23.56 8.71 12.75
CA LYS A 152 -22.43 7.79 12.91
C LYS A 152 -22.42 7.16 14.31
N ILE A 153 -22.90 7.89 15.31
CA ILE A 153 -23.08 7.41 16.69
C ILE A 153 -24.53 7.53 17.15
N ARG A 154 -24.90 6.75 18.17
CA ARG A 154 -26.21 6.81 18.82
C ARG A 154 -26.07 6.63 20.33
N PRO A 155 -26.93 7.26 21.15
CA PRO A 155 -26.94 7.00 22.59
C PRO A 155 -27.20 5.52 22.85
N CYS A 156 -26.38 4.91 23.70
CA CYS A 156 -26.62 3.56 24.21
C CYS A 156 -26.53 3.57 25.73
N HIS A 157 -27.53 2.98 26.38
CA HIS A 157 -27.50 2.75 27.81
C HIS A 157 -27.27 1.26 28.01
N ARG A 158 -26.00 0.83 27.93
CA ARG A 158 -25.60 -0.53 28.29
C ARG A 158 -24.75 -0.48 29.54
N THR A 159 -25.26 -1.10 30.60
CA THR A 159 -24.39 -1.69 31.61
C THR A 159 -23.84 -2.95 30.96
N LEU A 160 -22.54 -2.98 30.70
CA LEU A 160 -21.89 -4.19 30.20
C LEU A 160 -21.82 -5.18 31.37
N THR A 161 -22.87 -5.98 31.54
CA THR A 161 -22.91 -7.09 32.49
C THR A 161 -22.46 -8.36 31.77
N ASN A 162 -21.46 -9.05 32.31
CA ASN A 162 -21.14 -10.43 31.93
C ASN A 162 -22.41 -11.28 32.14
N LEU A 163 -23.09 -11.63 31.05
CA LEU A 163 -24.12 -12.65 31.05
C LEU A 163 -23.59 -13.78 30.17
N GLY A 164 -23.14 -14.84 30.85
CA GLY A 164 -22.76 -16.11 30.24
C GLY A 164 -23.95 -16.99 29.90
#